data_AF-A0A8K0NX83-F1
#
_entry.id   AF-A0A8K0NX83-F1
#
_cell.length_a   1.000
_cell.length_b   1.000
_cell.length_c   1.000
_cell.angle_alpha   90.00
_cell.angle_beta   90.00
_cell.angle_gamma   90.00
#
_symmetry.space_group_name_H-M   'P 1'
#
loop_
_entity.id
_entity.type
_entity.pdbx_description
1 polymer ?
#
loop_
_entity_poly.entity_id
_entity_poly.type
_entity_poly.pdbx_seq_one_letter_code
_entity_poly.pdbx_strand_id
1 'polypeptide(L)'
;MAASAVAKVQEVRDITRIERIGAHSHIRGLGLDDSLVPRNVSQGMVGQLSARRAAGIVLEMIKEGKIAGRSILLAGQPGTGKTAIAMGIAQALGQDTPFTSMAGSEIYSLEMGKTEALTQAIRKSIGVRI
;
A
#
# COMPACT_ATOMS: atom_id res chain seq x y z
N MET A 1 25.16 -27.10 -34.62
CA MET A 1 25.18 -25.89 -33.78
C MET A 1 23.85 -25.15 -33.97
N ALA A 2 22.91 -25.33 -33.05
CA ALA A 2 21.59 -24.69 -33.12
C ALA A 2 21.58 -23.47 -32.19
N ALA A 3 21.31 -22.29 -32.76
CA ALA A 3 21.26 -21.04 -32.03
C ALA A 3 20.01 -21.01 -31.12
N SER A 4 20.24 -20.87 -29.82
CA SER A 4 19.20 -20.62 -28.82
C SER A 4 18.59 -19.23 -29.06
N ALA A 5 17.31 -19.19 -29.41
CA ALA A 5 16.56 -17.95 -29.49
C ALA A 5 16.29 -17.44 -28.07
N VAL A 6 17.04 -16.42 -27.67
CA VAL A 6 16.76 -15.66 -26.44
C VAL A 6 15.44 -14.92 -26.65
N ALA A 7 14.40 -15.35 -25.95
CA ALA A 7 13.12 -14.66 -25.92
C ALA A 7 13.35 -13.24 -25.37
N LYS A 8 13.15 -12.23 -26.22
CA LYS A 8 13.12 -10.83 -25.80
C LYS A 8 11.95 -10.66 -24.83
N VAL A 9 12.26 -10.54 -23.55
CA VAL A 9 11.31 -10.07 -22.53
C VAL A 9 10.81 -8.72 -23.01
N GLN A 10 9.53 -8.65 -23.32
CA GLN A 10 8.89 -7.44 -23.77
C GLN A 10 8.85 -6.49 -22.56
N GLU A 11 9.64 -5.41 -22.59
CA GLU A 11 9.54 -4.35 -21.59
C GLU A 11 8.12 -3.81 -21.62
N VAL A 12 7.30 -4.21 -20.63
CA VAL A 12 6.01 -3.61 -20.37
C VAL A 12 6.31 -2.18 -19.89
N ARG A 13 6.29 -1.23 -20.83
CA ARG A 13 6.30 0.19 -20.48
C ARG A 13 5.00 0.47 -19.76
N ASP A 14 5.07 0.63 -18.45
CA ASP A 14 3.97 1.14 -17.64
C ASP A 14 3.52 2.44 -18.29
N ILE A 15 2.28 2.44 -18.82
CA ILE A 15 1.59 3.64 -19.27
C ILE A 15 1.69 4.62 -18.10
N THR A 16 2.37 5.76 -18.30
CA THR A 16 2.49 6.83 -17.30
C THR A 16 1.15 7.02 -16.64
N ARG A 17 1.03 6.58 -15.37
CA ARG A 17 -0.23 6.61 -14.64
C ARG A 17 -0.75 8.03 -14.65
N ILE A 18 -1.92 8.25 -15.24
CA ILE A 18 -2.58 9.54 -15.20
C ILE A 18 -3.01 9.77 -13.75
N GLU A 19 -2.23 10.51 -12.98
CA GLU A 19 -2.61 10.93 -11.63
C GLU A 19 -3.76 11.95 -11.74
N ARG A 20 -4.97 11.53 -11.37
CA ARG A 20 -6.14 12.41 -11.23
C ARG A 20 -6.28 12.84 -9.77
N ILE A 21 -6.77 14.06 -9.56
CA ILE A 21 -7.10 14.55 -8.21
C ILE A 21 -8.22 13.67 -7.64
N GLY A 22 -7.99 13.13 -6.44
CA GLY A 22 -8.93 12.25 -5.73
C GLY A 22 -9.02 12.63 -4.26
N ALA A 23 -9.96 12.02 -3.52
CA ALA A 23 -10.23 12.35 -2.12
C ALA A 23 -9.00 12.26 -1.19
N HIS A 24 -7.99 11.46 -1.57
CA HIS A 24 -6.77 11.25 -0.79
C HIS A 24 -5.48 11.60 -1.56
N SER A 25 -5.56 12.28 -2.72
CA SER A 25 -4.39 12.63 -3.53
C SER A 25 -3.49 13.71 -2.91
N HIS A 26 -3.97 14.39 -1.86
CA HIS A 26 -3.20 15.38 -1.10
C HIS A 26 -2.30 14.75 -0.02
N ILE A 27 -2.49 13.46 0.29
CA ILE A 27 -1.72 12.76 1.31
C ILE A 27 -0.38 12.34 0.70
N ARG A 28 0.72 12.77 1.32
CA ARG A 28 2.09 12.49 0.86
C ARG A 28 2.88 11.62 1.84
N GLY A 29 2.29 11.27 2.98
CA GLY A 29 2.90 10.43 4.01
C GLY A 29 2.21 10.57 5.36
N LEU A 30 2.82 10.02 6.41
CA LEU A 30 2.28 10.05 7.77
C LEU A 30 2.68 11.29 8.57
N GLY A 31 3.60 12.13 8.08
CA GLY A 31 4.03 13.38 8.71
C GLY A 31 4.65 13.21 10.10
N LEU A 32 5.44 12.15 10.27
CA LEU A 32 6.17 11.82 11.49
C LEU A 32 7.57 12.46 11.47
N ASP A 33 8.15 12.70 12.64
CA ASP A 33 9.58 12.94 12.78
C ASP A 33 10.37 11.64 12.99
N ASP A 34 11.69 11.76 13.16
CA ASP A 34 12.61 10.64 13.32
C ASP A 34 12.36 9.83 14.61
N SER A 35 11.62 10.40 15.57
CA SER A 35 11.21 9.74 16.82
C SER A 35 9.81 9.13 16.73
N LEU A 36 9.25 9.03 15.52
CA LEU A 36 7.88 8.55 15.24
C LEU A 36 6.78 9.41 15.89
N VAL A 37 7.08 10.66 16.22
CA VAL A 37 6.10 11.60 16.77
C VAL A 37 5.43 12.36 15.62
N PRO A 38 4.09 12.31 15.51
CA PRO A 38 3.38 13.04 14.47
C PRO A 38 3.34 14.53 14.75
N ARG A 39 3.68 15.33 13.74
CA ARG A 39 3.42 16.77 13.75
C ARG A 39 1.92 17.02 13.58
N ASN A 40 1.41 18.08 14.22
CA ASN A 40 -0.02 18.41 14.19
C ASN A 40 -0.57 18.57 12.76
N VAL A 41 0.22 19.20 11.88
CA VAL A 41 -0.05 19.33 10.45
C VAL A 41 1.23 19.00 9.69
N SER A 42 1.22 17.96 8.84
CA SER A 42 2.37 17.59 8.01
C SER A 42 1.98 16.58 6.93
N GLN A 43 2.64 16.64 5.77
CA GLN A 43 2.48 15.70 4.64
C GLN A 43 1.02 15.44 4.20
N GLY A 44 0.17 16.48 4.28
CA GLY A 44 -1.25 16.38 3.92
C GLY A 44 -2.14 15.78 5.02
N MET A 45 -1.58 15.46 6.18
CA MET A 45 -2.31 14.93 7.34
C MET A 45 -2.47 16.01 8.43
N VAL A 46 -3.63 16.02 9.10
CA VAL A 46 -3.94 16.92 10.22
C VAL A 46 -4.50 16.12 11.38
N GLY A 47 -3.99 16.35 12.60
CA GLY A 47 -4.46 15.66 13.80
C GLY A 47 -4.24 14.14 13.76
N GLN A 48 -5.15 13.38 14.36
CA GLN A 48 -5.07 11.90 14.49
C GLN A 48 -3.71 11.41 15.01
N LEU A 49 -3.20 12.08 16.06
CA LEU A 49 -1.83 11.88 16.55
C LEU A 49 -1.58 10.45 17.02
N SER A 50 -2.48 9.87 17.82
CA SER A 50 -2.34 8.49 18.29
C SER A 50 -2.33 7.48 17.14
N ALA A 51 -3.26 7.63 16.19
CA ALA A 51 -3.38 6.74 15.06
C ALA A 51 -2.21 6.86 14.07
N ARG A 52 -1.71 8.07 13.81
CA ARG A 52 -0.52 8.31 12.97
C ARG A 52 0.74 7.77 13.62
N ARG A 53 0.90 7.92 14.95
CA ARG A 53 2.02 7.32 15.69
C ARG A 53 1.99 5.80 15.59
N ALA A 54 0.83 5.17 15.80
CA ALA A 54 0.67 3.73 15.66
C ALA A 54 0.98 3.26 14.22
N ALA A 55 0.49 3.99 13.21
CA ALA A 55 0.82 3.75 11.81
C ALA A 55 2.32 3.89 11.52
N GLY A 56 3.03 4.78 12.22
CA GLY A 56 4.49 4.91 12.16
C GLY A 56 5.23 3.67 12.66
N ILE A 57 4.79 3.10 13.77
CA ILE A 57 5.36 1.83 14.28
C ILE A 57 5.13 0.72 13.24
N VAL A 58 3.95 0.66 12.64
CA VAL A 58 3.65 -0.29 11.56
C VAL A 58 4.54 -0.08 10.35
N LEU A 59 4.74 1.17 9.93
CA LEU A 59 5.62 1.53 8.83
C LEU A 59 7.04 1.03 9.07
N GLU A 60 7.60 1.25 10.26
CA GLU A 60 8.93 0.75 10.61
C GLU A 60 8.97 -0.78 10.69
N MET A 61 7.94 -1.43 11.24
CA MET A 61 7.86 -2.90 11.22
C MET A 61 7.85 -3.49 9.80
N ILE A 62 7.23 -2.79 8.83
CA ILE A 62 7.24 -3.18 7.42
C ILE A 62 8.64 -3.00 6.83
N LYS A 63 9.28 -1.85 7.05
CA LYS A 63 10.64 -1.57 6.56
C LYS A 63 11.68 -2.54 7.12
N GLU A 64 11.55 -2.91 8.39
CA GLU A 64 12.43 -3.90 9.03
C GLU A 64 12.20 -5.34 8.55
N GLY A 65 11.11 -5.60 7.81
CA GLY A 65 10.75 -6.95 7.34
C GLY A 65 10.29 -7.90 8.46
N LYS A 66 10.03 -7.40 9.68
CA LYS A 66 9.64 -8.22 10.85
C LYS A 66 8.14 -8.56 10.89
N ILE A 67 7.37 -8.18 9.87
CA ILE A 67 5.91 -8.28 9.84
C ILE A 67 5.42 -9.32 8.81
N ALA A 68 5.82 -10.58 8.97
CA ALA A 68 5.19 -11.69 8.24
C ALA A 68 3.98 -12.24 9.03
N GLY A 69 2.85 -12.45 8.36
CA GLY A 69 1.68 -13.12 8.94
C GLY A 69 0.93 -12.32 10.02
N ARG A 70 1.04 -10.98 10.03
CA ARG A 70 0.28 -10.12 10.95
C ARG A 70 -0.84 -9.38 10.22
N SER A 71 -1.95 -9.15 10.92
CA SER A 71 -3.08 -8.35 10.45
C SER A 71 -3.26 -7.11 11.31
N ILE A 72 -3.56 -5.97 10.70
CA ILE A 72 -3.88 -4.72 11.37
C ILE A 72 -5.28 -4.27 10.95
N LEU A 73 -6.09 -3.88 11.93
CA LEU A 73 -7.45 -3.37 11.70
C LEU A 73 -7.52 -1.89 12.07
N LEU A 74 -7.94 -1.05 11.12
CA LEU A 74 -8.27 0.36 11.38
C LEU A 74 -9.77 0.47 11.65
N ALA A 75 -10.14 0.81 12.90
CA ALA A 75 -11.52 0.95 13.33
C ALA A 75 -11.82 2.37 13.82
N GLY A 76 -13.09 2.79 13.71
CA GLY A 76 -13.57 4.10 14.13
C GLY A 76 -14.75 4.59 13.29
N GLN A 77 -15.37 5.70 13.71
CA GLN A 77 -16.53 6.29 13.05
C GLN A 77 -16.28 6.62 11.57
N PRO A 78 -17.32 6.72 10.71
CA PRO A 78 -17.18 7.24 9.36
C PRO A 78 -16.51 8.63 9.34
N GLY A 79 -15.69 8.91 8.33
CA GLY A 79 -15.02 10.21 8.19
C GLY A 79 -13.78 10.44 9.07
N THR A 80 -13.38 9.51 9.94
CA THR A 80 -12.21 9.68 10.84
C THR A 80 -10.84 9.46 10.19
N GLY A 81 -10.77 9.34 8.86
CA GLY A 81 -9.48 9.23 8.14
C GLY A 81 -8.84 7.85 8.12
N LYS A 82 -9.59 6.76 8.33
CA LYS A 82 -9.06 5.38 8.26
C LYS A 82 -8.35 5.09 6.91
N THR A 83 -9.04 5.35 5.80
CA THR A 83 -8.49 5.20 4.45
C THR A 83 -7.32 6.16 4.20
N ALA A 84 -7.41 7.38 4.74
CA ALA A 84 -6.34 8.38 4.66
C ALA A 84 -5.05 7.90 5.34
N ILE A 85 -5.14 7.24 6.49
CA ILE A 85 -3.98 6.65 7.18
C ILE A 85 -3.37 5.51 6.36
N ALA A 86 -4.20 4.62 5.79
CA ALA A 86 -3.71 3.55 4.93
C ALA A 86 -2.97 4.10 3.69
N MET A 87 -3.51 5.16 3.06
CA MET A 87 -2.83 5.88 1.98
C MET A 87 -1.53 6.55 2.45
N GLY A 88 -1.53 7.13 3.65
CA GLY A 88 -0.32 7.71 4.26
C GLY A 88 0.79 6.68 4.46
N ILE A 89 0.46 5.46 4.90
CA ILE A 89 1.41 4.34 4.98
C ILE A 89 1.95 4.01 3.58
N ALA A 90 1.05 3.85 2.59
CA ALA A 90 1.44 3.51 1.22
C ALA A 90 2.41 4.55 0.62
N GLN A 91 2.12 5.84 0.79
CA GLN A 91 2.97 6.92 0.30
C GLN A 91 4.32 6.97 1.05
N ALA A 92 4.32 6.69 2.36
CA ALA A 92 5.54 6.68 3.16
C ALA A 92 6.45 5.46 2.91
N LEU A 93 5.92 4.35 2.40
CA LEU A 93 6.70 3.16 1.99
C LEU A 93 7.48 3.36 0.68
N GLY A 94 7.12 4.37 -0.11
CA GLY A 94 7.77 4.68 -1.39
C GLY A 94 7.30 3.80 -2.56
N GLN A 95 7.78 4.13 -3.76
CA GLN A 95 7.35 3.49 -5.01
C GLN A 95 7.88 2.07 -5.20
N ASP A 96 9.01 1.74 -4.56
CA ASP A 96 9.64 0.42 -4.65
C ASP A 96 8.92 -0.66 -3.83
N THR A 97 8.08 -0.25 -2.88
CA THR A 97 7.33 -1.18 -2.03
C THR A 97 5.94 -1.41 -2.64
N PRO A 98 5.57 -2.66 -2.96
CA PRO A 98 4.26 -2.95 -3.50
C PRO A 98 3.17 -2.63 -2.48
N PHE A 99 2.15 -1.90 -2.92
CA PHE A 99 0.94 -1.64 -2.15
C PHE A 99 -0.28 -2.00 -2.97
N THR A 100 -1.05 -2.97 -2.49
CA THR A 100 -2.31 -3.41 -3.12
C THR A 100 -3.48 -2.91 -2.30
N SER A 101 -4.38 -2.16 -2.93
CA SER A 101 -5.70 -1.83 -2.38
C SER A 101 -6.74 -2.67 -3.09
N MET A 102 -7.68 -3.24 -2.35
CA MET A 102 -8.78 -4.06 -2.87
C MET A 102 -10.03 -3.77 -2.05
N ALA A 103 -11.16 -3.50 -2.71
CA ALA A 103 -12.44 -3.45 -2.05
C ALA A 103 -12.99 -4.86 -1.77
N GLY A 104 -13.72 -5.04 -0.67
CA GLY A 104 -14.31 -6.35 -0.34
C GLY A 104 -15.27 -6.88 -1.40
N SER A 105 -15.94 -5.98 -2.14
CA SER A 105 -16.81 -6.34 -3.26
C SER A 105 -16.05 -6.91 -4.46
N GLU A 106 -14.77 -6.57 -4.65
CA GLU A 106 -13.94 -7.08 -5.75
C GLU A 106 -13.60 -8.57 -5.61
N ILE A 107 -13.78 -9.15 -4.41
CA ILE A 107 -13.57 -10.57 -4.14
C ILE A 107 -14.68 -11.42 -4.80
N TYR A 108 -15.86 -10.84 -5.04
CA TYR A 108 -16.99 -11.56 -5.61
C TYR A 108 -16.91 -11.56 -7.14
N SER A 109 -16.64 -12.73 -7.72
CA SER A 109 -16.56 -12.95 -9.16
C SER A 109 -17.39 -14.17 -9.57
N LEU A 110 -17.92 -14.15 -10.80
CA LEU A 110 -18.59 -15.29 -11.43
C LEU A 110 -17.58 -16.31 -12.00
N GLU A 111 -16.40 -15.84 -12.40
CA GLU A 111 -15.38 -16.64 -13.09
C GLU A 111 -14.32 -17.19 -12.12
N MET A 112 -14.11 -16.50 -11.00
CA MET A 112 -13.06 -16.83 -10.03
C MET A 112 -13.63 -17.01 -8.64
N GLY A 113 -13.18 -18.07 -7.95
CA GLY A 113 -13.54 -18.31 -6.56
C GLY A 113 -12.97 -17.26 -5.60
N LYS A 114 -13.69 -16.98 -4.51
CA LYS A 114 -13.30 -15.97 -3.49
C LYS A 114 -11.91 -16.22 -2.90
N THR A 115 -11.57 -17.48 -2.64
CA THR A 115 -10.26 -17.88 -2.10
C THR A 115 -9.13 -17.60 -3.09
N GLU A 116 -9.36 -17.83 -4.39
CA GLU A 116 -8.37 -17.55 -5.43
C GLU A 116 -8.18 -16.03 -5.58
N ALA A 117 -9.26 -15.25 -5.53
CA ALA A 117 -9.20 -13.79 -5.53
C ALA A 117 -8.31 -13.25 -4.40
N LEU A 118 -8.50 -13.76 -3.18
CA LEU A 118 -7.68 -13.39 -2.02
C LEU A 118 -6.23 -13.87 -2.16
N THR A 119 -6.01 -15.08 -2.67
CA THR A 119 -4.67 -15.64 -2.89
C THR A 119 -3.89 -14.78 -3.88
N GLN A 120 -4.52 -14.36 -4.98
CA GLN A 120 -3.92 -13.46 -5.96
C GLN A 120 -3.63 -12.07 -5.37
N ALA A 121 -4.54 -11.52 -4.56
CA ALA A 121 -4.31 -10.24 -3.89
C ALA A 121 -3.08 -10.28 -2.97
N ILE A 122 -2.93 -11.36 -2.19
CA ILE A 122 -1.77 -11.56 -1.32
C ILE A 122 -0.49 -11.70 -2.16
N ARG A 123 -0.50 -12.53 -3.21
CA ARG A 123 0.66 -12.71 -4.10
C ARG A 123 1.09 -11.40 -4.76
N LYS A 124 0.14 -10.60 -5.25
CA LYS A 124 0.41 -9.27 -5.84
C LYS A 124 1.04 -8.30 -4.85
N SER A 125 0.74 -8.46 -3.56
CA SER A 125 1.28 -7.62 -2.48
C SER A 125 2.66 -8.05 -2.01
N ILE A 126 3.16 -9.22 -2.44
CA ILE A 126 4.51 -9.70 -2.15
C ILE A 126 5.36 -9.37 -3.38
N GLY A 127 6.29 -8.43 -3.24
CA GLY A 127 7.16 -7.96 -4.32
C GLY A 127 8.23 -8.98 -4.72
N VAL A 128 7.81 -10.15 -5.22
CA VAL A 128 8.72 -11.13 -5.80
C VAL A 128 9.21 -10.57 -7.14
N ARG A 129 10.39 -9.95 -7.12
CA ARG A 129 11.13 -9.64 -8.36
C ARG A 129 11.66 -10.98 -8.89
N ILE A 130 11.13 -11.45 -10.01
CA ILE A 130 11.69 -12.57 -10.79
C ILE A 130 12.77 -12.00 -11.71
#